data_AF-K1QN71-F1
#
_entry.id   AF-K1QN71-F1
#
_cell.length_a   1.000
_cell.length_b   1.000
_cell.length_c   1.000
_cell.angle_alpha   90.00
_cell.angle_beta   90.00
_cell.angle_gamma   90.00
#
_symmetry.space_group_name_H-M   'P 1'
#
loop_
_entity.id
_entity.type
_entity.pdbx_description
1 polymer ?
#
loop_
_entity_poly.entity_id
_entity_poly.type
_entity_poly.pdbx_seq_one_letter_code
_entity_poly.pdbx_strand_id
1 'polypeptide(L)'
;MERYGARRLRMTIWETTRNGQLQTTHLGSILFILVMMYACVFCRVSLKNGEEITQLREKGCNTVNRTSQTRNNTIVTTPGQKVHQKCRRDYINANSIKNYMREKDVSITEPTRDLRSSTPDFEFQKNCLFCGYFAKFSECKRGIDVFPVRTTDFSNTLRNICKKRNDEWSEIVLRRLNIAPSDLHAADAIYHQTCSVNFRTGQQIPVSKQANKMVEKGIKTKHADADADVLIALTAIESAKTKPTVLLGEDTDLLVLLLHHADVTSNSLIFKSGNVSKVNTHIKIWDILKTKVLLGEELCTLLPLIHAISGCDTTSRMFGVSKAATLKKFAEHDFLKTRQLLCNANAKDDVISAGENIISSLYNGAPYEELNVLRYRKFAARVLTNKTCVQIHTLPPTSNAASFHSQRAYLQMKMWMNEDNLNPCEWGWKVANGNLVPVKCTVKLPLNC
;
A
#
# COMPACT_ATOMS: atom_id res chain seq x y z
N MET A 1 -17.79 -18.30 -1.70
CA MET A 1 -17.27 -18.88 -0.45
C MET A 1 -15.89 -18.27 -0.22
N GLU A 2 -15.86 -17.04 0.29
CA GLU A 2 -15.84 -16.68 1.72
C GLU A 2 -14.43 -16.71 2.33
N ARG A 3 -14.00 -15.49 2.72
CA ARG A 3 -13.08 -15.14 3.81
C ARG A 3 -11.64 -15.66 3.76
N TYR A 4 -10.72 -14.78 3.36
CA TYR A 4 -9.40 -14.72 3.98
C TYR A 4 -9.19 -13.30 4.51
N GLY A 5 -9.14 -13.21 5.84
CA GLY A 5 -8.98 -11.96 6.58
C GLY A 5 -7.53 -11.49 6.53
N ALA A 6 -7.36 -10.18 6.34
CA ALA A 6 -6.11 -9.47 6.50
C ALA A 6 -5.48 -9.81 7.87
N ARG A 7 -4.31 -10.45 7.86
CA ARG A 7 -3.50 -10.65 9.06
C ARG A 7 -2.51 -9.50 9.19
N ARG A 8 -2.60 -8.81 10.33
CA ARG A 8 -1.75 -7.72 10.78
C ARG A 8 -0.28 -8.10 10.87
N LEU A 9 0.57 -7.32 10.22
CA LEU A 9 1.99 -7.22 10.55
C LEU A 9 2.18 -6.26 11.74
N ARG A 10 2.84 -6.73 12.79
CA ARG A 10 3.51 -5.89 13.81
C ARG A 10 5.02 -6.04 13.55
N MET A 11 5.67 -4.96 13.11
CA MET A 11 7.12 -4.94 12.92
C MET A 11 7.74 -4.02 13.98
N THR A 12 8.59 -4.57 14.85
CA THR A 12 9.40 -3.83 15.82
C THR A 12 10.85 -3.95 15.38
N ILE A 13 11.44 -2.85 14.89
CA ILE A 13 12.87 -2.78 14.56
C ILE A 13 13.59 -2.25 15.81
N TRP A 14 14.59 -2.98 16.30
CA TRP A 14 15.46 -2.53 17.38
C TRP A 14 16.71 -1.87 16.77
N GLU A 15 17.02 -0.64 17.18
CA GLU A 15 18.31 0.00 16.94
C GLU A 15 18.96 0.33 18.29
N THR A 16 20.20 -0.09 18.48
CA THR A 16 21.08 0.41 19.54
C THR A 16 22.08 1.37 18.90
N THR A 17 22.09 2.63 19.34
CA THR A 17 23.03 3.66 18.89
C THR A 17 24.14 3.86 19.92
N ARG A 18 25.41 3.82 19.48
CA ARG A 18 26.50 4.57 20.11
C ARG A 18 27.30 5.32 19.04
N ASN A 19 27.07 6.63 19.05
CA ASN A 19 27.92 7.77 18.71
C ASN A 19 28.89 7.68 17.52
N GLY A 20 28.74 8.61 16.58
CA GLY A 20 29.84 9.07 15.71
C GLY A 20 29.33 9.68 14.42
N GLN A 21 29.33 11.02 14.33
CA GLN A 21 29.05 11.80 13.13
C GLN A 21 29.91 11.37 11.94
N LEU A 22 29.41 11.49 10.70
CA LEU A 22 30.24 11.81 9.52
C LEU A 22 29.41 12.36 8.35
N GLN A 23 30.09 13.21 7.59
CA GLN A 23 29.60 14.24 6.67
C GLN A 23 29.12 13.68 5.32
N THR A 24 28.14 14.37 4.73
CA THR A 24 27.57 14.11 3.40
C THR A 24 28.53 14.51 2.28
N THR A 25 28.83 13.60 1.35
CA THR A 25 29.57 13.91 0.12
C THR A 25 28.63 14.17 -1.07
N HIS A 26 29.12 15.01 -1.98
CA HIS A 26 28.39 16.00 -2.79
C HIS A 26 27.65 15.45 -4.04
N LEU A 27 27.64 14.14 -4.29
CA LEU A 27 27.12 13.55 -5.54
C LEU A 27 25.64 13.15 -5.49
N GLY A 28 25.11 12.78 -4.32
CA GLY A 28 23.67 12.49 -4.13
C GLY A 28 22.78 13.73 -4.25
N SER A 29 23.35 14.92 -4.08
CA SER A 29 22.64 16.20 -4.09
C SER A 29 22.24 16.63 -5.51
N ILE A 30 23.03 16.28 -6.53
CA ILE A 30 22.81 16.75 -7.92
C ILE A 30 21.62 16.02 -8.56
N LEU A 31 21.46 14.72 -8.29
CA LEU A 31 20.31 13.93 -8.78
C LEU A 31 19.01 14.31 -8.04
N PHE A 32 19.09 14.65 -6.75
CA PHE A 32 17.95 15.15 -5.97
C PHE A 32 17.50 16.56 -6.41
N ILE A 33 18.44 17.40 -6.86
CA ILE A 33 18.14 18.75 -7.39
C ILE A 33 17.45 18.68 -8.77
N LEU A 34 17.82 17.73 -9.64
CA LEU A 34 17.23 17.55 -10.97
C LEU A 34 15.76 17.08 -10.93
N VAL A 35 15.39 16.25 -9.94
CA VAL A 35 13.99 15.78 -9.76
C VAL A 35 13.08 16.87 -9.18
N MET A 36 13.62 17.83 -8.42
CA MET A 36 12.87 18.94 -7.82
C MET A 36 12.55 20.09 -8.80
N MET A 37 12.98 20.03 -10.07
CA MET A 37 12.72 21.11 -11.05
C MET A 37 11.33 21.09 -11.70
N TYR A 38 10.57 19.98 -11.56
CA TYR A 38 9.29 19.80 -12.25
C TYR A 38 8.07 19.70 -11.32
N ALA A 39 8.26 19.77 -10.00
CA ALA A 39 7.18 19.74 -9.02
C ALA A 39 7.21 20.98 -8.11
N CYS A 40 6.05 21.49 -7.75
CA CYS A 40 5.92 22.63 -6.86
C CYS A 40 6.39 22.26 -5.44
N VAL A 41 7.35 23.00 -4.88
CA VAL A 41 7.94 22.73 -3.55
C VAL A 41 6.91 22.70 -2.39
N PHE A 42 5.79 23.41 -2.54
CA PHE A 42 4.78 23.53 -1.49
C PHE A 42 3.78 22.37 -1.47
N CYS A 43 3.35 21.90 -2.64
CA CYS A 43 2.33 20.84 -2.76
C CYS A 43 2.85 19.53 -3.35
N ARG A 44 4.10 19.50 -3.81
CA ARG A 44 4.79 18.36 -4.47
C ARG A 44 4.09 17.83 -5.73
N VAL A 45 3.17 18.59 -6.31
CA VAL A 45 2.47 18.28 -7.57
C VAL A 45 3.24 18.86 -8.77
N SER A 46 3.15 18.18 -9.93
CA SER A 46 3.74 18.59 -11.20
C SER A 46 3.32 20.00 -11.63
N LEU A 47 4.30 20.79 -12.10
CA LEU A 47 4.11 22.15 -12.63
C LEU A 47 3.52 22.16 -14.05
N LYS A 48 3.23 20.99 -14.65
CA LYS A 48 2.69 20.86 -16.01
C LYS A 48 1.15 20.84 -16.08
N ASN A 49 0.45 20.89 -14.95
CA ASN A 49 -0.99 20.63 -14.87
C ASN A 49 -1.89 21.84 -15.22
N GLY A 50 -1.41 22.81 -16.00
CA GLY A 50 -2.21 23.98 -16.43
C GLY A 50 -2.52 25.01 -15.33
N GLU A 51 -1.98 24.86 -14.12
CA GLU A 51 -2.08 25.86 -13.04
C GLU A 51 -1.11 27.03 -13.24
N GLU A 52 -1.47 28.24 -12.77
CA GLU A 52 -0.59 29.42 -12.85
C GLU A 52 0.71 29.21 -12.08
N ILE A 53 1.83 29.18 -12.81
CA ILE A 53 3.18 29.02 -12.28
C ILE A 53 3.91 30.37 -12.20
N THR A 54 4.62 30.59 -11.10
CA THR A 54 5.51 31.75 -10.92
C THR A 54 6.94 31.27 -10.61
N GLN A 55 7.92 31.96 -11.16
CA GLN A 55 9.33 31.73 -10.83
C GLN A 55 9.73 32.55 -9.60
N LEU A 56 10.37 31.91 -8.63
CA LEU A 56 10.87 32.57 -7.42
C LEU A 56 12.16 33.33 -7.74
N ARG A 57 12.13 34.64 -7.50
CA ARG A 57 13.32 35.51 -7.48
C ARG A 57 13.94 35.49 -6.09
N GLU A 58 15.17 35.98 -5.97
CA GLU A 58 15.94 36.01 -4.72
C GLU A 58 15.16 36.53 -3.50
N LYS A 59 14.48 37.69 -3.61
CA LYS A 59 13.60 38.22 -2.54
C LYS A 59 12.43 37.29 -2.20
N GLY A 60 11.90 36.57 -3.19
CA GLY A 60 10.83 35.58 -3.02
C GLY A 60 11.31 34.35 -2.24
N CYS A 61 12.50 33.84 -2.56
CA CYS A 61 13.12 32.73 -1.84
C CYS A 61 13.43 33.10 -0.39
N ASN A 62 13.99 34.28 -0.15
CA ASN A 62 14.31 34.77 1.20
C ASN A 62 13.05 34.86 2.07
N THR A 63 11.92 35.32 1.49
CA THR A 63 10.64 35.39 2.19
C THR A 63 10.10 34.00 2.55
N VAL A 64 10.18 33.05 1.62
CA VAL A 64 9.71 31.67 1.83
C VAL A 64 10.57 30.94 2.85
N ASN A 65 11.90 31.04 2.75
CA ASN A 65 12.84 30.38 3.66
C ASN A 65 12.71 30.95 5.09
N ARG A 66 12.57 32.28 5.23
CA ARG A 66 12.30 32.92 6.54
C ARG A 66 10.97 32.46 7.13
N THR A 67 9.92 32.35 6.30
CA THR A 67 8.62 31.81 6.71
C THR A 67 8.72 30.34 7.13
N SER A 68 9.56 29.54 6.47
CA SER A 68 9.83 28.15 6.85
C SER A 68 10.56 28.02 8.18
N GLN A 69 11.53 28.91 8.44
CA GLN A 69 12.20 28.96 9.74
C GLN A 69 11.21 29.32 10.86
N THR A 70 10.33 30.30 10.63
CA THR A 70 9.27 30.65 11.60
C THR A 70 8.31 29.48 11.84
N ARG A 71 8.08 28.61 10.85
CA ARG A 71 7.19 27.44 10.96
C ARG A 71 7.88 26.13 11.37
N ASN A 72 9.19 26.15 11.63
CA ASN A 72 10.00 24.96 11.95
C ASN A 72 9.80 23.77 10.99
N ASN A 73 9.64 24.07 9.70
CA ASN A 73 9.48 23.09 8.62
C ASN A 73 10.67 23.15 7.65
N THR A 74 10.84 22.08 6.86
CA THR A 74 12.07 21.82 6.07
C THR A 74 12.00 22.34 4.63
N ILE A 75 11.15 23.32 4.33
CA ILE A 75 11.02 23.88 2.98
C ILE A 75 12.20 24.82 2.72
N VAL A 76 13.03 24.45 1.73
CA VAL A 76 14.14 25.27 1.25
C VAL A 76 13.91 25.59 -0.22
N THR A 77 13.95 26.87 -0.55
CA THR A 77 13.80 27.37 -1.91
C THR A 77 15.06 28.06 -2.41
N THR A 78 15.38 27.89 -3.69
CA THR A 78 16.52 28.51 -4.38
C THR A 78 16.05 29.43 -5.53
N PRO A 79 16.79 30.51 -5.84
CA PRO A 79 16.43 31.42 -6.92
C PRO A 79 16.30 30.68 -8.26
N GLY A 80 15.24 30.96 -8.99
CA GLY A 80 14.96 30.35 -10.29
C GLY A 80 13.98 29.17 -10.25
N GLN A 81 13.60 28.67 -9.06
CA GLN A 81 12.59 27.61 -8.92
C GLN A 81 11.19 28.07 -9.34
N LYS A 82 10.44 27.19 -10.02
CA LYS A 82 9.04 27.42 -10.43
C LYS A 82 8.08 26.80 -9.40
N VAL A 83 7.04 27.54 -9.02
CA VAL A 83 6.04 27.11 -8.01
C VAL A 83 4.65 27.56 -8.44
N HIS A 84 3.60 26.89 -7.97
CA HIS A 84 2.24 27.37 -8.18
C HIS A 84 2.02 28.71 -7.44
N GLN A 85 1.44 29.69 -8.12
CA GLN A 85 1.20 31.02 -7.58
C GLN A 85 0.24 30.98 -6.38
N LYS A 86 -0.77 30.10 -6.41
CA LYS A 86 -1.68 29.86 -5.28
C LYS A 86 -0.95 29.32 -4.06
N CYS A 87 -0.18 28.25 -4.20
CA CYS A 87 0.58 27.66 -3.09
C CYS A 87 1.55 28.64 -2.46
N ARG A 88 2.22 29.48 -3.26
CA ARG A 88 3.10 30.54 -2.74
C ARG A 88 2.32 31.55 -1.89
N ARG A 89 1.19 32.05 -2.40
CA ARG A 89 0.34 33.03 -1.69
C ARG A 89 -0.17 32.49 -0.36
N ASP A 90 -0.66 31.26 -0.37
CA ASP A 90 -1.19 30.60 0.83
C ASP A 90 -0.08 30.39 1.87
N TYR A 91 1.11 29.97 1.41
CA TYR A 91 2.24 29.75 2.30
C TYR A 91 2.73 31.05 2.96
N ILE A 92 2.87 32.16 2.23
CA ILE A 92 3.42 33.41 2.79
C ILE A 92 2.37 34.27 3.51
N ASN A 93 1.11 33.83 3.56
CA ASN A 93 0.02 34.63 4.12
C ASN A 93 0.22 34.91 5.62
N ALA A 94 0.30 36.18 6.01
CA ALA A 94 0.52 36.63 7.38
C ALA A 94 -0.54 36.14 8.40
N ASN A 95 -1.79 35.93 7.98
CA ASN A 95 -2.84 35.35 8.84
C ASN A 95 -2.61 33.87 9.10
N SER A 96 -2.11 33.12 8.12
CA SER A 96 -1.72 31.71 8.32
C SER A 96 -0.47 31.58 9.22
N ILE A 97 0.40 32.59 9.23
CA ILE A 97 1.58 32.67 10.10
C ILE A 97 1.18 33.01 11.54
N LYS A 98 0.29 34.01 11.73
CA LYS A 98 -0.26 34.38 13.04
C LYS A 98 -1.06 33.25 13.69
N ASN A 99 -1.85 32.50 12.92
CA ASN A 99 -2.58 31.34 13.45
C ASN A 99 -1.64 30.23 13.93
N TYR A 100 -0.55 29.95 13.20
CA TYR A 100 0.46 28.97 13.62
C TYR A 100 1.25 29.41 14.87
N MET A 101 1.59 30.70 15.00
CA MET A 101 2.27 31.21 16.19
C MET A 101 1.35 31.20 17.43
N ARG A 102 0.05 31.48 17.27
CA ARG A 102 -0.95 31.41 18.36
C ARG A 102 -1.11 30.02 18.97
N GLU A 103 -0.92 28.97 18.18
CA GLU A 103 -0.97 27.58 18.66
C GLU A 103 0.23 27.20 19.54
N LYS A 104 1.34 27.96 19.49
CA LYS A 104 2.57 27.67 20.22
C LYS A 104 2.67 28.38 21.57
N ASP A 105 1.99 29.50 21.77
CA ASP A 105 2.05 30.32 23.00
C ASP A 105 1.11 29.84 24.12
N VAL A 106 0.27 28.83 23.89
CA VAL A 106 -0.70 28.33 24.89
C VAL A 106 -0.11 27.26 25.83
N SER A 107 1.17 26.91 25.69
CA SER A 107 1.77 25.77 26.43
C SER A 107 2.40 26.09 27.80
N ILE A 108 2.15 27.25 28.41
CA ILE A 108 2.61 27.54 29.78
C ILE A 108 1.56 28.37 30.54
N THR A 109 0.65 27.71 31.26
CA THR A 109 0.16 28.08 32.62
C THR A 109 -0.97 27.12 33.07
N GLU A 110 -1.04 26.94 34.39
CA GLU A 110 -1.92 26.05 35.16
C GLU A 110 -3.43 26.43 35.12
N PRO A 111 -4.34 25.58 35.65
CA PRO A 111 -5.57 25.20 34.97
C PRO A 111 -6.68 26.25 35.09
N THR A 112 -7.02 26.88 33.97
CA THR A 112 -8.27 27.64 33.85
C THR A 112 -9.32 26.81 33.12
N ARG A 113 -10.53 26.78 33.68
CA ARG A 113 -11.70 26.10 33.14
C ARG A 113 -11.99 26.62 31.72
N ASP A 114 -11.68 25.82 30.71
CA ASP A 114 -11.89 26.20 29.31
C ASP A 114 -13.38 26.25 28.93
N LEU A 115 -13.76 27.38 28.32
CA LEU A 115 -15.04 27.62 27.67
C LEU A 115 -15.12 26.88 26.33
N ARG A 116 -16.34 26.58 25.88
CA ARG A 116 -16.75 25.66 24.79
C ARG A 116 -16.18 25.88 23.36
N SER A 117 -15.15 26.69 23.11
CA SER A 117 -14.77 27.10 21.75
C SER A 117 -13.32 26.82 21.32
N SER A 118 -12.63 25.85 21.90
CA SER A 118 -11.23 25.51 21.57
C SER A 118 -11.02 24.02 21.20
N THR A 119 -11.80 23.49 20.25
CA THR A 119 -11.49 22.19 19.62
C THR A 119 -11.27 22.35 18.11
N PRO A 120 -10.26 21.68 17.50
CA PRO A 120 -10.12 21.59 16.05
C PRO A 120 -11.44 21.07 15.45
N ASP A 121 -11.90 21.65 14.34
CA ASP A 121 -13.21 21.39 13.74
C ASP A 121 -13.41 19.89 13.46
N PHE A 122 -14.02 19.20 14.42
CA PHE A 122 -14.43 17.81 14.26
C PHE A 122 -15.80 17.79 13.58
N GLU A 123 -15.82 17.54 12.29
CA GLU A 123 -17.05 17.45 11.53
C GLU A 123 -17.67 16.05 11.70
N PHE A 124 -18.68 15.92 12.56
CA PHE A 124 -19.38 14.65 12.84
C PHE A 124 -19.91 13.95 11.58
N GLN A 125 -20.28 14.72 10.56
CA GLN A 125 -20.81 14.25 9.27
C GLN A 125 -19.75 13.73 8.30
N LYS A 126 -18.47 14.04 8.55
CA LYS A 126 -17.35 13.73 7.64
C LYS A 126 -16.27 12.90 8.30
N ASN A 127 -16.07 13.01 9.61
CA ASN A 127 -15.03 12.34 10.37
C ASN A 127 -15.62 11.19 11.19
N CYS A 128 -14.91 10.05 11.20
CA CYS A 128 -15.26 8.91 12.03
C CYS A 128 -15.16 9.25 13.51
N LEU A 129 -16.26 9.05 14.25
CA LEU A 129 -16.36 9.27 15.69
C LEU A 129 -15.22 8.62 16.51
N PHE A 130 -14.76 7.43 16.12
CA PHE A 130 -13.76 6.68 16.88
C PHE A 130 -12.32 7.06 16.51
N CYS A 131 -11.96 7.02 15.22
CA CYS A 131 -10.56 7.23 14.82
C CYS A 131 -10.22 8.69 14.50
N GLY A 132 -11.22 9.55 14.21
CA GLY A 132 -10.99 10.95 13.85
C GLY A 132 -10.73 11.20 12.36
N TYR A 133 -10.42 10.16 11.59
CA TYR A 133 -10.17 10.27 10.16
C TYR A 133 -11.44 10.49 9.36
N PHE A 134 -11.28 11.12 8.20
CA PHE A 134 -12.33 11.30 7.21
C PHE A 134 -12.95 9.94 6.84
N ALA A 135 -14.27 9.86 6.88
CA ALA A 135 -15.06 8.66 6.67
C ALA A 135 -15.93 8.75 5.40
N LYS A 136 -16.28 9.96 4.92
CA LYS A 136 -17.20 10.12 3.79
C LYS A 136 -16.47 10.28 2.46
N PHE A 137 -16.13 9.19 1.76
CA PHE A 137 -15.82 9.29 0.33
C PHE A 137 -17.09 9.73 -0.44
N SER A 138 -16.93 10.66 -1.37
CA SER A 138 -17.99 11.17 -2.25
C SER A 138 -18.81 10.05 -2.92
N GLU A 139 -20.14 10.15 -2.80
CA GLU A 139 -21.17 9.63 -3.72
C GLU A 139 -21.03 8.20 -4.30
N CYS A 140 -20.88 7.16 -3.47
CA CYS A 140 -21.11 5.78 -3.92
C CYS A 140 -21.83 4.91 -2.89
N LYS A 141 -22.91 4.24 -3.31
CA LYS A 141 -23.77 3.40 -2.46
C LYS A 141 -23.14 2.08 -1.99
N ARG A 142 -21.86 1.79 -2.27
CA ARG A 142 -21.14 0.64 -1.67
C ARG A 142 -19.61 0.89 -1.59
N GLY A 143 -19.18 1.75 -0.69
CA GLY A 143 -17.77 1.91 -0.34
C GLY A 143 -17.59 2.45 1.07
N ILE A 144 -16.83 1.70 1.89
CA ILE A 144 -16.53 1.89 3.31
C ILE A 144 -17.73 1.55 4.22
N ASP A 145 -17.51 0.64 5.19
CA ASP A 145 -18.43 0.29 6.27
C ASP A 145 -18.65 1.48 7.21
N VAL A 146 -19.20 2.57 6.70
CA VAL A 146 -19.50 3.79 7.44
C VAL A 146 -20.95 3.74 7.87
N PHE A 147 -21.15 3.71 9.17
CA PHE A 147 -22.46 3.62 9.76
C PHE A 147 -22.81 4.97 10.40
N PRO A 148 -24.00 5.51 10.11
CA PRO A 148 -24.51 6.65 10.85
C PRO A 148 -24.93 6.20 12.24
N VAL A 149 -24.80 7.10 13.22
CA VAL A 149 -25.40 6.91 14.53
C VAL A 149 -26.91 7.10 14.38
N ARG A 150 -27.68 6.03 14.67
CA ARG A 150 -29.15 5.99 14.45
C ARG A 150 -29.97 6.11 15.72
N THR A 151 -29.33 6.00 16.89
CA THR A 151 -30.04 5.97 18.17
C THR A 151 -29.42 6.97 19.13
N THR A 152 -30.28 7.65 19.89
CA THR A 152 -29.88 8.57 20.96
C THR A 152 -29.14 7.84 22.09
N ASP A 153 -29.51 6.57 22.34
CA ASP A 153 -28.86 5.68 23.32
C ASP A 153 -27.42 5.27 22.97
N PHE A 154 -27.00 5.47 21.72
CA PHE A 154 -25.64 5.14 21.28
C PHE A 154 -24.60 5.91 22.08
N SER A 155 -24.87 7.19 22.38
CA SER A 155 -24.00 8.07 23.17
C SER A 155 -23.83 7.54 24.61
N ASN A 156 -24.92 7.13 25.25
CA ASN A 156 -24.90 6.59 26.61
C ASN A 156 -24.12 5.26 26.68
N THR A 157 -24.32 4.40 25.69
CA THR A 157 -23.57 3.15 25.53
C THR A 157 -22.08 3.42 25.41
N LEU A 158 -21.68 4.39 24.57
CA LEU A 158 -20.28 4.78 24.42
C LEU A 158 -19.69 5.40 25.67
N ARG A 159 -20.41 6.26 26.39
CA ARG A 159 -19.95 6.81 27.69
C ARG A 159 -19.64 5.70 28.69
N ASN A 160 -20.48 4.67 28.76
CA ASN A 160 -20.25 3.52 29.63
C ASN A 160 -19.02 2.69 29.19
N ILE A 161 -18.85 2.46 27.89
CA ILE A 161 -17.64 1.80 27.36
C ILE A 161 -16.40 2.63 27.67
N CYS A 162 -16.47 3.95 27.52
CA CYS A 162 -15.34 4.83 27.82
C CYS A 162 -14.92 4.73 29.29
N LYS A 163 -15.90 4.78 30.21
CA LYS A 163 -15.66 4.59 31.65
C LYS A 163 -15.04 3.22 31.95
N LYS A 164 -15.49 2.15 31.28
CA LYS A 164 -14.96 0.79 31.48
C LYS A 164 -13.54 0.61 30.94
N ARG A 165 -13.23 1.22 29.79
CA ARG A 165 -11.90 1.12 29.15
C ARG A 165 -10.86 1.98 29.84
N ASN A 166 -11.24 3.19 30.25
CA ASN A 166 -10.39 4.17 30.93
C ASN A 166 -9.00 4.31 30.28
N ASP A 167 -8.97 4.39 28.95
CA ASP A 167 -7.76 4.55 28.15
C ASP A 167 -7.80 5.87 27.35
N GLU A 168 -6.65 6.28 26.82
CA GLU A 168 -6.51 7.52 26.05
C GLU A 168 -7.44 7.56 24.81
N TRP A 169 -7.81 6.40 24.24
CA TRP A 169 -8.76 6.35 23.13
C TRP A 169 -10.17 6.68 23.61
N SER A 170 -10.55 6.16 24.77
CA SER A 170 -11.80 6.47 25.44
C SER A 170 -11.92 7.93 25.84
N GLU A 171 -10.84 8.56 26.31
CA GLU A 171 -10.84 10.00 26.61
C GLU A 171 -11.12 10.85 25.38
N ILE A 172 -10.53 10.52 24.23
CA ILE A 172 -10.77 11.27 22.98
C ILE A 172 -12.20 11.09 22.49
N VAL A 173 -12.70 9.85 22.50
CA VAL A 173 -14.10 9.59 22.13
C VAL A 173 -15.04 10.31 23.11
N LEU A 174 -14.72 10.34 24.41
CA LEU A 174 -15.47 11.09 25.41
C LEU A 174 -15.46 12.61 25.15
N ARG A 175 -14.31 13.18 24.77
CA ARG A 175 -14.21 14.59 24.35
C ARG A 175 -15.11 14.87 23.16
N ARG A 176 -15.11 14.00 22.14
CA ARG A 176 -16.01 14.11 20.98
C ARG A 176 -17.49 14.00 21.37
N LEU A 177 -17.84 13.10 22.28
CA LEU A 177 -19.20 12.98 22.83
C LEU A 177 -19.65 14.23 23.58
N ASN A 178 -18.72 14.98 24.18
CA ASN A 178 -19.02 16.18 24.96
C ASN A 178 -19.19 17.44 24.11
N ILE A 179 -18.58 17.48 22.91
CA ILE A 179 -18.70 18.62 21.99
C ILE A 179 -19.84 18.44 20.97
N ALA A 180 -20.46 17.27 20.91
CA ALA A 180 -21.58 17.02 20.01
C ALA A 180 -22.79 17.91 20.37
N PRO A 181 -23.43 18.62 19.42
CA PRO A 181 -24.61 19.43 19.67
C PRO A 181 -25.80 18.50 19.99
N SER A 182 -26.36 18.60 21.20
CA SER A 182 -27.46 17.79 21.75
C SER A 182 -27.19 16.28 21.86
N ASP A 183 -27.10 15.54 20.75
CA ASP A 183 -26.71 14.14 20.71
C ASP A 183 -26.07 13.76 19.36
N LEU A 184 -25.43 12.59 19.30
CA LEU A 184 -24.73 12.12 18.10
C LEU A 184 -25.65 11.82 16.91
N HIS A 185 -26.92 11.49 17.15
CA HIS A 185 -27.88 11.22 16.09
C HIS A 185 -28.27 12.53 15.40
N ALA A 186 -28.56 13.58 16.18
CA ALA A 186 -28.84 14.92 15.69
C ALA A 186 -27.64 15.58 14.98
N ALA A 187 -26.42 15.21 15.38
CA ALA A 187 -25.19 15.66 14.73
C ALA A 187 -24.85 14.91 13.42
N ASP A 188 -25.72 13.98 12.97
CA ASP A 188 -25.48 13.10 11.82
C ASP A 188 -24.11 12.39 11.90
N ALA A 189 -23.73 11.97 13.11
CA ALA A 189 -22.41 11.42 13.36
C ALA A 189 -22.19 10.11 12.61
N ILE A 190 -21.02 9.96 12.00
CA ILE A 190 -20.65 8.74 11.26
C ILE A 190 -19.44 8.04 11.87
N TYR A 191 -19.31 6.74 11.61
CA TYR A 191 -18.15 5.96 12.05
C TYR A 191 -17.86 4.75 11.17
N HIS A 192 -16.59 4.33 11.12
CA HIS A 192 -16.21 3.04 10.53
C HIS A 192 -16.64 1.88 11.44
N GLN A 193 -17.34 0.88 10.90
CA GLN A 193 -17.79 -0.31 11.63
C GLN A 193 -16.63 -1.01 12.34
N THR A 194 -15.51 -1.20 11.63
CA THR A 194 -14.30 -1.79 12.19
C THR A 194 -13.77 -1.00 13.38
N CYS A 195 -13.80 0.33 13.33
CA CYS A 195 -13.39 1.16 14.47
C CYS A 195 -14.34 1.01 15.66
N SER A 196 -15.65 0.94 15.42
CA SER A 196 -16.66 0.69 16.48
C SER A 196 -16.45 -0.67 17.15
N VAL A 197 -16.29 -1.72 16.35
CA VAL A 197 -16.06 -3.09 16.85
C VAL A 197 -14.77 -3.16 17.67
N ASN A 198 -13.67 -2.61 17.16
CA ASN A 198 -12.38 -2.54 17.85
C ASN A 198 -12.47 -1.75 19.17
N PHE A 199 -13.13 -0.59 19.12
CA PHE A 199 -13.35 0.24 20.31
C PHE A 199 -14.21 -0.46 21.37
N ARG A 200 -15.23 -1.23 20.97
CA ARG A 200 -16.08 -1.99 21.90
C ARG A 200 -15.38 -3.22 22.49
N THR A 201 -14.52 -3.89 21.73
CA THR A 201 -13.93 -5.20 22.08
C THR A 201 -12.58 -5.12 22.79
N GLY A 202 -12.04 -3.94 23.05
CA GLY A 202 -10.69 -3.83 23.62
C GLY A 202 -9.57 -3.89 22.58
N GLN A 203 -9.87 -4.27 21.34
CA GLN A 203 -8.85 -4.57 20.33
C GLN A 203 -8.45 -3.34 19.51
N GLN A 204 -7.19 -3.30 19.07
CA GLN A 204 -6.71 -2.44 17.97
C GLN A 204 -6.77 -0.90 18.19
N ILE A 205 -5.73 -0.32 18.81
CA ILE A 205 -5.47 1.14 18.76
C ILE A 205 -5.30 1.60 17.28
N PRO A 206 -5.80 2.78 16.86
CA PRO A 206 -5.57 3.33 15.51
C PRO A 206 -4.08 3.36 15.12
N VAL A 207 -3.77 3.04 13.85
CA VAL A 207 -2.39 2.87 13.32
C VAL A 207 -1.48 4.07 13.61
N SER A 208 -1.98 5.30 13.50
CA SER A 208 -1.20 6.52 13.78
C SER A 208 -0.72 6.62 15.22
N LYS A 209 -1.50 6.13 16.19
CA LYS A 209 -1.10 6.12 17.60
C LYS A 209 -0.08 5.03 17.91
N GLN A 210 -0.11 3.92 17.17
CA GLN A 210 0.88 2.85 17.33
C GLN A 210 2.26 3.30 16.83
N ALA A 211 2.30 4.06 15.73
CA ALA A 211 3.54 4.68 15.25
C ALA A 211 4.08 5.71 16.25
N ASN A 212 3.23 6.59 16.80
CA ASN A 212 3.65 7.57 17.81
C ASN A 212 4.24 6.89 19.06
N LYS A 213 3.57 5.84 19.57
CA LYS A 213 4.08 5.06 20.72
C LYS A 213 5.40 4.33 20.42
N MET A 214 5.64 3.98 19.16
CA MET A 214 6.90 3.39 18.72
C MET A 214 8.00 4.44 18.64
N VAL A 215 7.70 5.62 18.09
CA VAL A 215 8.62 6.76 18.02
C VAL A 215 8.99 7.26 19.43
N GLU A 216 8.04 7.34 20.36
CA GLU A 216 8.29 7.62 21.78
C GLU A 216 9.27 6.63 22.41
N LYS A 217 9.29 5.39 21.93
CA LYS A 217 10.23 4.34 22.34
C LYS A 217 11.52 4.31 21.51
N GLY A 218 11.76 5.33 20.68
CA GLY A 218 12.93 5.44 19.82
C GLY A 218 12.91 4.52 18.59
N ILE A 219 11.78 3.88 18.29
CA ILE A 219 11.63 2.99 17.13
C ILE A 219 11.27 3.84 15.91
N LYS A 220 12.12 3.76 14.87
CA LYS A 220 11.84 4.38 13.57
C LYS A 220 10.67 3.68 12.89
N THR A 221 9.75 4.46 12.34
CA THR A 221 8.59 3.97 11.60
C THR A 221 8.59 4.57 10.20
N LYS A 222 8.06 3.80 9.24
CA LYS A 222 7.81 4.25 7.86
C LYS A 222 6.36 3.90 7.52
N HIS A 223 5.73 4.74 6.71
CA HIS A 223 4.35 4.59 6.29
C HIS A 223 4.30 4.46 4.77
N ALA A 224 3.56 3.46 4.29
CA ALA A 224 3.17 3.36 2.89
C ALA A 224 1.77 3.94 2.72
N ASP A 225 1.51 4.57 1.59
CA ASP A 225 0.19 5.13 1.25
C ASP A 225 -0.81 4.04 0.85
N ALA A 226 -0.31 2.87 0.45
CA ALA A 226 -1.10 1.71 0.07
C ALA A 226 -0.43 0.42 0.59
N ASP A 227 -0.11 -0.52 -0.29
CA ASP A 227 0.60 -1.74 0.06
C ASP A 227 2.01 -1.44 0.61
N ALA A 228 2.41 -2.16 1.66
CA ALA A 228 3.65 -1.88 2.38
C ALA A 228 4.80 -2.81 2.01
N ASP A 229 4.57 -3.89 1.24
CA ASP A 229 5.54 -4.97 1.09
C ASP A 229 6.81 -4.50 0.37
N VAL A 230 6.65 -3.70 -0.69
CA VAL A 230 7.77 -3.09 -1.42
C VAL A 230 8.56 -2.17 -0.51
N LEU A 231 7.88 -1.30 0.25
CA LEU A 231 8.54 -0.36 1.16
C LEU A 231 9.31 -1.10 2.26
N ILE A 232 8.75 -2.21 2.78
CA ILE A 232 9.38 -3.05 3.79
C ILE A 232 10.64 -3.72 3.22
N ALA A 233 10.52 -4.39 2.07
CA ALA A 233 11.64 -5.08 1.43
C ALA A 233 12.78 -4.13 1.06
N LEU A 234 12.46 -3.01 0.39
CA LEU A 234 13.46 -2.00 0.01
C LEU A 234 14.10 -1.35 1.25
N THR A 235 13.36 -1.14 2.33
CA THR A 235 13.92 -0.60 3.57
C THR A 235 14.93 -1.57 4.20
N ALA A 236 14.65 -2.87 4.17
CA ALA A 236 15.59 -3.89 4.66
C ALA A 236 16.85 -3.96 3.78
N ILE A 237 16.69 -3.89 2.45
CA ILE A 237 17.81 -3.89 1.50
C ILE A 237 18.68 -2.64 1.69
N GLU A 238 18.08 -1.46 1.80
CA GLU A 238 18.82 -0.22 2.03
C GLU A 238 19.58 -0.24 3.37
N SER A 239 18.97 -0.81 4.42
CA SER A 239 19.66 -1.07 5.68
C SER A 239 20.85 -2.03 5.50
N ALA A 240 20.68 -3.10 4.71
CA ALA A 240 21.72 -4.10 4.44
C ALA A 240 22.95 -3.52 3.74
N LYS A 241 22.83 -2.41 3.00
CA LYS A 241 24.00 -1.73 2.40
C LYS A 241 24.99 -1.21 3.45
N THR A 242 24.51 -0.86 4.64
CA THR A 242 25.32 -0.24 5.69
C THR A 242 25.58 -1.16 6.88
N LYS A 243 24.68 -2.10 7.16
CA LYS A 243 24.76 -2.99 8.33
C LYS A 243 24.09 -4.34 8.10
N PRO A 244 24.54 -5.42 8.76
CA PRO A 244 23.80 -6.68 8.80
C PRO A 244 22.34 -6.43 9.22
N THR A 245 21.39 -6.97 8.46
CA THR A 245 19.98 -6.66 8.62
C THR A 245 19.15 -7.94 8.68
N VAL A 246 18.22 -8.00 9.62
CA VAL A 246 17.23 -9.08 9.74
C VAL A 246 15.85 -8.51 9.48
N LEU A 247 15.17 -9.00 8.44
CA LEU A 247 13.77 -8.70 8.19
C LEU A 247 12.89 -9.76 8.85
N LEU A 248 11.91 -9.32 9.65
CA LEU A 248 10.91 -10.17 10.27
C LEU A 248 9.60 -10.06 9.49
N GLY A 249 9.10 -11.18 8.96
CA GLY A 249 7.83 -11.21 8.23
C GLY A 249 7.32 -12.61 7.98
N GLU A 250 6.03 -12.74 7.66
CA GLU A 250 5.41 -14.02 7.31
C GLU A 250 5.05 -14.12 5.83
N ASP A 251 5.00 -12.99 5.15
CA ASP A 251 4.53 -12.93 3.77
C ASP A 251 5.56 -13.53 2.79
N THR A 252 5.04 -14.25 1.80
CA THR A 252 5.86 -14.76 0.69
C THR A 252 6.24 -13.62 -0.26
N ASP A 253 5.42 -12.58 -0.34
CA ASP A 253 5.64 -11.40 -1.17
C ASP A 253 6.97 -10.73 -0.78
N LEU A 254 7.26 -10.66 0.53
CA LEU A 254 8.54 -10.16 1.04
C LEU A 254 9.74 -11.00 0.58
N LEU A 255 9.65 -12.34 0.59
CA LEU A 255 10.75 -13.20 0.12
C LEU A 255 11.03 -12.98 -1.37
N VAL A 256 9.96 -12.90 -2.18
CA VAL A 256 10.05 -12.62 -3.62
C VAL A 256 10.71 -11.27 -3.89
N LEU A 257 10.25 -10.22 -3.19
CA LEU A 257 10.78 -8.87 -3.32
C LEU A 257 12.24 -8.76 -2.86
N LEU A 258 12.60 -9.41 -1.76
CA LEU A 258 13.97 -9.46 -1.27
C LEU A 258 14.91 -10.13 -2.28
N LEU A 259 14.54 -11.30 -2.81
CA LEU A 259 15.36 -12.02 -3.79
C LEU A 259 15.52 -11.23 -5.10
N HIS A 260 14.47 -10.52 -5.52
CA HIS A 260 14.52 -9.68 -6.70
C HIS A 260 15.45 -8.48 -6.51
N HIS A 261 15.22 -7.66 -5.47
CA HIS A 261 15.87 -6.35 -5.30
C HIS A 261 17.21 -6.39 -4.57
N ALA A 262 17.54 -7.47 -3.84
CA ALA A 262 18.80 -7.51 -3.08
C ALA A 262 20.02 -7.52 -4.00
N ASP A 263 21.03 -6.74 -3.62
CA ASP A 263 22.35 -6.73 -4.23
C ASP A 263 23.27 -7.67 -3.44
N VAL A 264 23.92 -8.62 -4.14
CA VAL A 264 24.83 -9.62 -3.55
C VAL A 264 26.09 -9.00 -2.92
N THR A 265 26.39 -7.73 -3.22
CA THR A 265 27.51 -7.00 -2.63
C THR A 265 27.21 -6.37 -1.27
N SER A 266 25.96 -6.43 -0.82
CA SER A 266 25.52 -5.87 0.47
C SER A 266 25.96 -6.71 1.68
N ASN A 267 25.81 -6.16 2.88
CA ASN A 267 25.99 -6.95 4.11
C ASN A 267 24.93 -8.05 4.23
N SER A 268 25.13 -8.95 5.21
CA SER A 268 24.19 -10.04 5.50
C SER A 268 22.75 -9.55 5.63
N LEU A 269 21.86 -10.18 4.85
CA LEU A 269 20.43 -9.92 4.85
C LEU A 269 19.68 -11.23 5.10
N ILE A 270 19.06 -11.32 6.28
CA ILE A 270 18.35 -12.53 6.72
C ILE A 270 16.85 -12.24 6.76
N PHE A 271 16.05 -13.08 6.12
CA PHE A 271 14.59 -13.07 6.28
C PHE A 271 14.15 -14.18 7.23
N LYS A 272 13.40 -13.80 8.26
CA LYS A 272 13.01 -14.70 9.34
C LYS A 272 11.51 -14.60 9.62
N SER A 273 10.87 -15.75 9.79
CA SER A 273 9.45 -15.79 10.22
C SER A 273 9.27 -15.27 11.64
N GLY A 274 8.25 -14.42 11.84
CA GLY A 274 8.02 -13.68 13.09
C GLY A 274 7.42 -14.46 14.25
N ASN A 275 6.89 -15.68 14.05
CA ASN A 275 6.29 -16.46 15.13
C ASN A 275 7.34 -17.18 15.98
N VAL A 276 7.70 -16.55 17.10
CA VAL A 276 8.54 -17.11 18.18
C VAL A 276 7.69 -17.65 19.35
N SER A 277 6.37 -17.56 19.25
CA SER A 277 5.43 -17.70 20.38
C SER A 277 5.00 -19.13 20.74
N LYS A 278 5.46 -20.16 20.00
CA LYS A 278 5.17 -21.56 20.34
C LYS A 278 6.47 -22.34 20.46
N VAL A 279 6.61 -23.08 21.56
CA VAL A 279 7.79 -23.89 21.94
C VAL A 279 8.15 -24.99 20.91
N ASN A 280 7.39 -25.17 19.83
CA ASN A 280 7.62 -26.18 18.79
C ASN A 280 7.40 -25.68 17.34
N THR A 281 7.42 -24.37 17.07
CA THR A 281 7.33 -23.89 15.68
C THR A 281 8.71 -23.80 15.02
N HIS A 282 8.93 -24.58 13.96
CA HIS A 282 10.09 -24.43 13.09
C HIS A 282 10.14 -23.00 12.52
N ILE A 283 11.15 -22.24 12.94
CA ILE A 283 11.39 -20.90 12.40
C ILE A 283 12.02 -21.05 11.02
N LYS A 284 11.35 -20.50 10.01
CA LYS A 284 11.92 -20.38 8.66
C LYS A 284 12.91 -19.23 8.64
N ILE A 285 14.13 -19.51 8.23
CA ILE A 285 15.23 -18.56 8.08
C ILE A 285 15.76 -18.68 6.67
N TRP A 286 15.89 -17.55 5.98
CA TRP A 286 16.42 -17.45 4.65
C TRP A 286 17.60 -16.48 4.66
N ASP A 287 18.76 -16.97 4.26
CA ASP A 287 19.89 -16.12 3.89
C ASP A 287 19.65 -15.63 2.48
N ILE A 288 19.23 -14.37 2.33
CA ILE A 288 18.74 -13.83 1.06
C ILE A 288 19.85 -13.84 0.02
N LEU A 289 21.07 -13.48 0.40
CA LEU A 289 22.19 -13.41 -0.54
C LEU A 289 22.59 -14.80 -1.02
N LYS A 290 22.72 -15.79 -0.12
CA LYS A 290 23.01 -17.17 -0.51
C LYS A 290 21.89 -17.77 -1.35
N THR A 291 20.64 -17.49 -1.01
CA THR A 291 19.48 -17.98 -1.77
C THR A 291 19.46 -17.38 -3.17
N LYS A 292 19.76 -16.08 -3.31
CA LYS A 292 19.86 -15.41 -4.61
C LYS A 292 20.97 -16.01 -5.48
N VAL A 293 22.15 -16.26 -4.91
CA VAL A 293 23.26 -16.93 -5.61
C VAL A 293 22.86 -18.34 -6.07
N LEU A 294 22.17 -19.11 -5.23
CA LEU A 294 21.74 -20.48 -5.55
C LEU A 294 20.66 -20.52 -6.64
N LEU A 295 19.71 -19.58 -6.62
CA LEU A 295 18.65 -19.51 -7.62
C LEU A 295 19.14 -18.91 -8.95
N GLY A 296 20.22 -18.13 -8.92
CA GLY A 296 20.71 -17.38 -10.07
C GLY A 296 19.97 -16.06 -10.28
N GLU A 297 20.68 -15.10 -10.86
CA GLU A 297 20.17 -13.75 -11.12
C GLU A 297 18.98 -13.73 -12.08
N GLU A 298 19.01 -14.60 -13.09
CA GLU A 298 17.95 -14.70 -14.09
C GLU A 298 16.60 -15.09 -13.47
N LEU A 299 16.58 -16.18 -12.69
CA LEU A 299 15.35 -16.63 -12.04
C LEU A 299 14.85 -15.60 -11.02
N CYS A 300 15.74 -15.00 -10.25
CA CYS A 300 15.40 -13.95 -9.27
C CYS A 300 14.77 -12.71 -9.94
N THR A 301 15.19 -12.39 -11.16
CA THR A 301 14.58 -11.30 -11.95
C THR A 301 13.15 -11.65 -12.35
N LEU A 302 12.84 -12.93 -12.60
CA LEU A 302 11.52 -13.41 -13.00
C LEU A 302 10.57 -13.69 -11.83
N LEU A 303 11.06 -13.81 -10.59
CA LEU A 303 10.24 -14.15 -9.42
C LEU A 303 9.00 -13.27 -9.23
N PRO A 304 9.04 -11.92 -9.40
CA PRO A 304 7.86 -11.08 -9.28
C PRO A 304 6.75 -11.49 -10.27
N LEU A 305 7.10 -11.79 -11.51
CA LEU A 305 6.17 -12.27 -12.53
C LEU A 305 5.63 -13.67 -12.18
N ILE A 306 6.52 -14.61 -11.83
CA ILE A 306 6.15 -15.99 -11.49
C ILE A 306 5.13 -16.00 -10.35
N HIS A 307 5.38 -15.16 -9.35
CA HIS A 307 4.51 -15.04 -8.19
C HIS A 307 3.18 -14.36 -8.53
N ALA A 308 3.20 -13.26 -9.29
CA ALA A 308 2.00 -12.57 -9.73
C ALA A 308 1.12 -13.43 -10.66
N ILE A 309 1.71 -14.19 -11.59
CA ILE A 309 0.94 -15.01 -12.54
C ILE A 309 0.38 -16.28 -11.90
N SER A 310 1.08 -16.88 -10.94
CA SER A 310 0.59 -18.06 -10.22
C SER A 310 -0.45 -17.73 -9.12
N GLY A 311 -0.54 -16.46 -8.73
CA GLY A 311 -1.55 -15.92 -7.82
C GLY A 311 -0.95 -15.32 -6.55
N CYS A 312 -1.24 -14.04 -6.30
CA CYS A 312 -0.94 -13.30 -5.07
C CYS A 312 -2.21 -12.62 -4.53
N ASP A 313 -2.07 -11.63 -3.65
CA ASP A 313 -3.23 -10.95 -3.06
C ASP A 313 -4.08 -10.18 -4.08
N THR A 314 -3.47 -9.74 -5.19
CA THR A 314 -4.15 -8.96 -6.25
C THR A 314 -4.51 -9.79 -7.49
N THR A 315 -4.05 -11.04 -7.59
CA THR A 315 -4.29 -11.90 -8.74
C THR A 315 -4.83 -13.27 -8.34
N SER A 316 -5.73 -13.83 -9.15
CA SER A 316 -6.34 -15.12 -8.84
C SER A 316 -5.36 -16.28 -8.97
N ARG A 317 -5.40 -17.22 -8.04
CA ARG A 317 -4.72 -18.51 -8.20
C ARG A 317 -5.42 -19.36 -9.27
N MET A 318 -4.64 -19.93 -10.18
CA MET A 318 -5.11 -20.93 -11.15
C MET A 318 -5.31 -22.30 -10.49
N PHE A 319 -6.46 -22.93 -10.75
CA PHE A 319 -6.77 -24.24 -10.17
C PHE A 319 -5.87 -25.33 -10.76
N GLY A 320 -5.36 -26.23 -9.89
CA GLY A 320 -4.44 -27.29 -10.29
C GLY A 320 -2.99 -26.84 -10.53
N VAL A 321 -2.72 -25.53 -10.42
CA VAL A 321 -1.38 -24.95 -10.56
C VAL A 321 -0.89 -24.48 -9.18
N SER A 322 0.38 -24.77 -8.87
CA SER A 322 1.03 -24.35 -7.62
C SER A 322 2.20 -23.41 -7.91
N LYS A 323 2.55 -22.56 -6.93
CA LYS A 323 3.72 -21.66 -7.02
C LYS A 323 5.01 -22.44 -7.28
N ALA A 324 5.20 -23.56 -6.57
CA ALA A 324 6.36 -24.43 -6.75
C ALA A 324 6.40 -25.08 -8.14
N ALA A 325 5.26 -25.55 -8.67
CA ALA A 325 5.20 -26.11 -10.03
C ALA A 325 5.46 -25.03 -11.08
N THR A 326 4.93 -23.82 -10.88
CA THR A 326 5.17 -22.66 -11.76
C THR A 326 6.66 -22.29 -11.75
N LEU A 327 7.28 -22.18 -10.58
CA LEU A 327 8.70 -21.88 -10.46
C LEU A 327 9.57 -22.92 -11.18
N LYS A 328 9.27 -24.22 -11.03
CA LYS A 328 9.98 -25.29 -11.73
C LYS A 328 9.86 -25.16 -13.24
N LYS A 329 8.65 -24.88 -13.76
CA LYS A 329 8.45 -24.64 -15.20
C LYS A 329 9.28 -23.45 -15.69
N PHE A 330 9.30 -22.35 -14.94
CA PHE A 330 10.08 -21.16 -15.31
C PHE A 330 11.59 -21.34 -15.20
N ALA A 331 12.07 -22.37 -14.48
CA ALA A 331 13.48 -22.75 -14.48
C ALA A 331 13.88 -23.55 -15.73
N GLU A 332 12.94 -23.94 -16.60
CA GLU A 332 13.21 -24.57 -17.89
C GLU A 332 13.60 -23.50 -18.94
N HIS A 333 14.54 -23.83 -19.83
CA HIS A 333 15.26 -22.90 -20.73
C HIS A 333 14.35 -22.06 -21.67
N ASP A 334 13.12 -22.51 -21.93
CA ASP A 334 12.17 -21.87 -22.86
C ASP A 334 11.61 -20.52 -22.35
N PHE A 335 11.81 -20.18 -21.07
CA PHE A 335 11.29 -18.95 -20.46
C PHE A 335 12.17 -17.70 -20.66
N LEU A 336 13.32 -17.83 -21.33
CA LEU A 336 14.13 -16.70 -21.80
C LEU A 336 13.37 -15.79 -22.79
N LYS A 337 12.44 -16.34 -23.59
CA LYS A 337 11.54 -15.56 -24.46
C LYS A 337 10.52 -14.74 -23.65
N THR A 338 10.04 -15.30 -22.53
CA THR A 338 9.11 -14.64 -21.60
C THR A 338 9.76 -13.41 -20.96
N ARG A 339 11.06 -13.46 -20.66
CA ARG A 339 11.86 -12.30 -20.24
C ARG A 339 11.85 -11.17 -21.29
N GLN A 340 12.13 -11.49 -22.55
CA GLN A 340 12.15 -10.50 -23.64
C GLN A 340 10.78 -9.89 -23.91
N LEU A 341 9.72 -10.70 -23.88
CA LEU A 341 8.35 -10.23 -24.10
C LEU A 341 7.85 -9.28 -23.02
N LEU A 342 8.28 -9.42 -21.76
CA LEU A 342 7.77 -8.64 -20.63
C LEU A 342 8.65 -7.46 -20.23
N CYS A 343 9.98 -7.58 -20.36
CA CYS A 343 10.89 -6.45 -20.14
C CYS A 343 10.79 -5.41 -21.27
N ASN A 344 10.42 -5.83 -22.49
CA ASN A 344 10.29 -4.96 -23.66
C ASN A 344 8.83 -4.86 -24.17
N ALA A 345 7.84 -5.25 -23.36
CA ALA A 345 6.43 -5.07 -23.72
C ALA A 345 6.15 -3.58 -23.90
N ASN A 346 6.09 -3.14 -25.15
CA ASN A 346 5.70 -1.79 -25.51
C ASN A 346 4.19 -1.69 -25.72
N ALA A 347 3.52 -2.84 -25.87
CA ALA A 347 2.10 -2.95 -26.12
C ALA A 347 1.42 -3.94 -25.17
N LYS A 348 0.13 -3.67 -24.93
CA LYS A 348 -0.75 -4.52 -24.12
C LYS A 348 -0.94 -5.92 -24.74
N ASP A 349 -0.91 -6.02 -26.06
CA ASP A 349 -1.10 -7.28 -26.78
C ASP A 349 0.07 -8.24 -26.57
N ASP A 350 1.30 -7.74 -26.40
CA ASP A 350 2.47 -8.55 -26.07
C ASP A 350 2.29 -9.23 -24.72
N VAL A 351 1.78 -8.50 -23.71
CA VAL A 351 1.49 -9.02 -22.37
C VAL A 351 0.40 -10.10 -22.43
N ILE A 352 -0.64 -9.89 -23.25
CA ILE A 352 -1.73 -10.85 -23.42
C ILE A 352 -1.22 -12.13 -24.07
N SER A 353 -0.50 -12.01 -25.19
CA SER A 353 0.04 -13.14 -25.95
C SER A 353 1.06 -13.94 -25.12
N ALA A 354 2.01 -13.26 -24.48
CA ALA A 354 2.99 -13.91 -23.61
C ALA A 354 2.31 -14.61 -22.42
N GLY A 355 1.37 -13.93 -21.77
CA GLY A 355 0.61 -14.50 -20.66
C GLY A 355 -0.21 -15.73 -21.06
N GLU A 356 -0.84 -15.71 -22.23
CA GLU A 356 -1.59 -16.87 -22.74
C GLU A 356 -0.67 -18.07 -23.00
N ASN A 357 0.49 -17.85 -23.60
CA ASN A 357 1.49 -18.90 -23.83
C ASN A 357 2.00 -19.51 -22.51
N ILE A 358 2.30 -18.68 -21.51
CA ILE A 358 2.70 -19.15 -20.18
C ILE A 358 1.60 -20.02 -19.56
N ILE A 359 0.35 -19.53 -19.59
CA ILE A 359 -0.79 -20.25 -19.00
C ILE A 359 -1.03 -21.57 -19.73
N SER A 360 -0.94 -21.59 -21.06
CA SER A 360 -1.04 -22.81 -21.87
C SER A 360 0.01 -23.85 -21.42
N SER A 361 1.27 -23.43 -21.29
CA SER A 361 2.35 -24.28 -20.78
C SER A 361 2.10 -24.77 -19.35
N LEU A 362 1.59 -23.93 -18.44
CA LEU A 362 1.27 -24.33 -17.06
C LEU A 362 0.19 -25.42 -16.98
N TYR A 363 -0.69 -25.48 -17.97
CA TYR A 363 -1.67 -26.55 -18.13
C TYR A 363 -1.19 -27.71 -19.01
N ASN A 364 0.10 -27.80 -19.32
CA ASN A 364 0.69 -28.83 -20.19
C ASN A 364 0.06 -28.82 -21.60
N GLY A 365 -0.11 -27.62 -22.16
CA GLY A 365 -0.37 -27.43 -23.59
C GLY A 365 0.86 -27.76 -24.43
N ALA A 366 0.64 -28.10 -25.69
CA ALA A 366 1.71 -28.20 -26.67
C ALA A 366 2.30 -26.80 -26.95
N PRO A 367 3.55 -26.71 -27.45
CA PRO A 367 4.12 -25.43 -27.88
C PRO A 367 3.18 -24.70 -28.85
N TYR A 368 2.92 -23.41 -28.57
CA TYR A 368 2.05 -22.54 -29.36
C TYR A 368 0.58 -22.99 -29.48
N GLU A 369 0.13 -23.93 -28.63
CA GLU A 369 -1.28 -24.31 -28.57
C GLU A 369 -2.12 -23.20 -27.93
N GLU A 370 -3.08 -22.68 -28.70
CA GLU A 370 -4.03 -21.67 -28.22
C GLU A 370 -4.83 -22.17 -27.01
N LEU A 371 -5.10 -21.28 -26.06
CA LEU A 371 -5.64 -21.69 -24.77
C LEU A 371 -7.07 -22.25 -24.87
N ASN A 372 -7.88 -21.74 -25.80
CA ASN A 372 -9.22 -22.27 -26.06
C ASN A 372 -9.17 -23.66 -26.70
N VAL A 373 -8.21 -23.92 -27.59
CA VAL A 373 -7.98 -25.25 -28.19
C VAL A 373 -7.54 -26.24 -27.11
N LEU A 374 -6.56 -25.85 -26.27
CA LEU A 374 -6.12 -26.63 -25.11
C LEU A 374 -7.29 -26.94 -24.16
N ARG A 375 -8.12 -25.93 -23.86
CA ARG A 375 -9.29 -26.08 -23.00
C ARG A 375 -10.29 -27.07 -23.58
N TYR A 376 -10.61 -26.97 -24.88
CA TYR A 376 -11.49 -27.89 -25.56
C TYR A 376 -10.94 -29.32 -25.58
N ARG A 377 -9.67 -29.49 -25.96
CA ARG A 377 -9.00 -30.81 -25.99
C ARG A 377 -9.05 -31.50 -24.63
N LYS A 378 -8.75 -30.78 -23.54
CA LYS A 378 -8.84 -31.33 -22.18
C LYS A 378 -10.27 -31.61 -21.74
N PHE A 379 -11.24 -30.79 -22.16
CA PHE A 379 -12.64 -31.05 -21.91
C PHE A 379 -13.09 -32.35 -22.60
N ALA A 380 -12.85 -32.48 -23.91
CA ALA A 380 -13.18 -33.66 -24.70
C ALA A 380 -12.55 -34.93 -24.10
N ALA A 381 -11.25 -34.90 -23.77
CA ALA A 381 -10.57 -36.03 -23.14
C ALA A 381 -11.21 -36.44 -21.79
N ARG A 382 -11.65 -35.47 -20.98
CA ARG A 382 -12.32 -35.76 -19.70
C ARG A 382 -13.74 -36.28 -19.88
N VAL A 383 -14.49 -35.78 -20.87
CA VAL A 383 -15.84 -36.29 -21.17
C VAL A 383 -15.78 -37.77 -21.57
N LEU A 384 -14.74 -38.17 -22.32
CA LEU A 384 -14.56 -39.56 -22.74
C LEU A 384 -14.14 -40.51 -21.60
N THR A 385 -13.52 -40.00 -20.53
CA THR A 385 -12.87 -40.82 -19.50
C THR A 385 -13.57 -40.77 -18.14
N ASN A 386 -14.27 -39.69 -17.82
CA ASN A 386 -14.91 -39.51 -16.51
C ASN A 386 -16.35 -40.01 -16.49
N LYS A 387 -16.71 -40.75 -15.43
CA LYS A 387 -18.09 -41.15 -15.13
C LYS A 387 -18.94 -40.03 -14.50
N THR A 388 -18.32 -38.90 -14.18
CA THR A 388 -18.95 -37.76 -13.50
C THR A 388 -18.82 -36.49 -14.33
N CYS A 389 -19.73 -35.54 -14.08
CA CYS A 389 -19.74 -34.25 -14.76
C CYS A 389 -18.39 -33.52 -14.60
N VAL A 390 -17.84 -33.06 -15.73
CA VAL A 390 -16.56 -32.34 -15.76
C VAL A 390 -16.67 -31.02 -15.02
N GLN A 391 -15.92 -30.90 -13.93
CA GLN A 391 -15.86 -29.68 -13.15
C GLN A 391 -15.12 -28.58 -13.90
N ILE A 392 -15.82 -27.51 -14.29
CA ILE A 392 -15.30 -26.45 -15.18
C ILE A 392 -14.04 -25.73 -14.67
N HIS A 393 -13.86 -25.66 -13.35
CA HIS A 393 -12.70 -25.01 -12.72
C HIS A 393 -11.43 -25.85 -12.86
N THR A 394 -11.54 -27.14 -13.18
CA THR A 394 -10.38 -28.03 -13.39
C THR A 394 -9.76 -27.90 -14.78
N LEU A 395 -10.40 -27.15 -15.68
CA LEU A 395 -9.95 -26.89 -17.05
C LEU A 395 -9.10 -25.61 -17.09
N PRO A 396 -8.17 -25.48 -18.05
CA PRO A 396 -7.43 -24.23 -18.30
C PRO A 396 -8.40 -23.06 -18.50
N PRO A 397 -8.12 -21.83 -18.05
CA PRO A 397 -9.03 -20.70 -18.24
C PRO A 397 -9.32 -20.44 -19.73
N THR A 398 -10.38 -19.70 -20.04
CA THR A 398 -10.60 -19.23 -21.42
C THR A 398 -9.54 -18.20 -21.79
N SER A 399 -9.21 -18.06 -23.09
CA SER A 399 -8.29 -17.00 -23.56
C SER A 399 -8.71 -15.61 -23.06
N ASN A 400 -10.01 -15.30 -23.08
CA ASN A 400 -10.53 -14.03 -22.58
C ASN A 400 -10.27 -13.83 -21.06
N ALA A 401 -10.52 -14.84 -20.22
CA ALA A 401 -10.24 -14.73 -18.79
C ALA A 401 -8.73 -14.68 -18.49
N ALA A 402 -7.94 -15.46 -19.23
CA ALA A 402 -6.49 -15.46 -19.16
C ALA A 402 -5.91 -14.10 -19.53
N SER A 403 -6.41 -13.43 -20.57
CA SER A 403 -5.95 -12.10 -20.98
C SER A 403 -6.02 -11.07 -19.86
N PHE A 404 -7.13 -11.04 -19.10
CA PHE A 404 -7.28 -10.12 -17.97
C PHE A 404 -6.45 -10.54 -16.77
N HIS A 405 -6.25 -11.85 -16.56
CA HIS A 405 -5.33 -12.34 -15.52
C HIS A 405 -3.88 -11.91 -15.80
N SER A 406 -3.42 -12.07 -17.04
CA SER A 406 -2.08 -11.66 -17.49
C SER A 406 -1.86 -10.16 -17.32
N GLN A 407 -2.84 -9.34 -17.69
CA GLN A 407 -2.78 -7.88 -17.49
C GLN A 407 -2.61 -7.50 -16.02
N ARG A 408 -3.38 -8.12 -15.10
CA ARG A 408 -3.25 -7.83 -13.67
C ARG A 408 -1.93 -8.33 -13.09
N ALA A 409 -1.47 -9.49 -13.52
CA ALA A 409 -0.17 -10.02 -13.11
C ALA A 409 0.98 -9.11 -13.55
N TYR A 410 0.91 -8.57 -14.77
CA TYR A 410 1.86 -7.60 -15.28
C TYR A 410 1.84 -6.30 -14.48
N LEU A 411 0.65 -5.74 -14.21
CA LEU A 411 0.51 -4.54 -13.39
C LEU A 411 1.14 -4.75 -12.01
N GLN A 412 0.83 -5.85 -11.34
CA GLN A 412 1.38 -6.16 -10.02
C GLN A 412 2.91 -6.28 -10.06
N MET A 413 3.46 -6.96 -11.07
CA MET A 413 4.89 -7.07 -11.28
C MET A 413 5.54 -5.69 -11.44
N LYS A 414 4.95 -4.80 -12.25
CA LYS A 414 5.45 -3.44 -12.48
C LYS A 414 5.41 -2.57 -11.22
N MET A 415 4.34 -2.68 -10.43
CA MET A 415 4.26 -2.03 -9.11
C MET A 415 5.39 -2.50 -8.17
N TRP A 416 5.66 -3.81 -8.13
CA TRP A 416 6.77 -4.37 -7.36
C TRP A 416 8.16 -3.95 -7.85
N MET A 417 8.30 -3.61 -9.14
CA MET A 417 9.52 -3.07 -9.75
C MET A 417 9.66 -1.54 -9.58
N ASN A 418 8.77 -0.90 -8.81
CA ASN A 418 8.74 0.55 -8.61
C ASN A 418 8.49 1.35 -9.91
N GLU A 419 7.75 0.76 -10.84
CA GLU A 419 7.21 1.39 -12.05
C GLU A 419 5.68 1.60 -11.86
N ASP A 420 5.31 2.52 -10.97
CA ASP A 420 3.96 2.69 -10.41
C ASP A 420 3.02 3.62 -11.21
N ASN A 421 3.43 4.04 -12.41
CA ASN A 421 2.66 4.99 -13.24
C ASN A 421 1.55 4.35 -14.10
N LEU A 422 1.27 3.06 -13.94
CA LEU A 422 0.27 2.36 -14.74
C LEU A 422 -1.12 2.51 -14.13
N ASN A 423 -2.08 2.98 -14.94
CA ASN A 423 -3.48 3.08 -14.54
C ASN A 423 -4.11 1.69 -14.40
N PRO A 424 -4.55 1.25 -13.21
CA PRO A 424 -5.11 -0.09 -13.04
C PRO A 424 -6.31 -0.40 -13.96
N CYS A 425 -7.10 0.61 -14.31
CA CYS A 425 -8.25 0.45 -15.20
C CYS A 425 -7.88 0.09 -16.65
N GLU A 426 -6.63 0.34 -17.05
CA GLU A 426 -6.08 -0.09 -18.34
C GLU A 426 -5.53 -1.53 -18.29
N TRP A 427 -5.37 -2.10 -17.10
CA TRP A 427 -4.70 -3.38 -16.88
C TRP A 427 -5.59 -4.40 -16.16
N GLY A 428 -6.84 -4.52 -16.62
CA GLY A 428 -7.76 -5.57 -16.19
C GLY A 428 -8.45 -5.35 -14.85
N TRP A 429 -8.46 -4.11 -14.37
CA TRP A 429 -9.32 -3.64 -13.27
C TRP A 429 -10.40 -2.69 -13.79
N LYS A 430 -11.41 -2.46 -12.96
CA LYS A 430 -12.39 -1.39 -13.17
C LYS A 430 -12.81 -0.82 -11.82
N VAL A 431 -13.26 0.42 -11.81
CA VAL A 431 -13.88 1.02 -10.62
C VAL A 431 -15.33 0.55 -10.55
N ALA A 432 -15.72 -0.05 -9.43
CA ALA A 432 -17.10 -0.36 -9.10
C ALA A 432 -17.39 0.06 -7.66
N ASN A 433 -18.34 0.96 -7.47
CA ASN A 433 -18.70 1.53 -6.17
C ASN A 433 -17.50 2.15 -5.43
N GLY A 434 -16.63 2.89 -6.13
CA GLY A 434 -15.44 3.50 -5.55
C GLY A 434 -14.29 2.54 -5.21
N ASN A 435 -14.43 1.25 -5.50
CA ASN A 435 -13.38 0.25 -5.29
C ASN A 435 -12.86 -0.29 -6.63
N LEU A 436 -11.55 -0.60 -6.68
CA LEU A 436 -11.00 -1.37 -7.78
C LEU A 436 -11.47 -2.83 -7.66
N VAL A 437 -12.10 -3.34 -8.72
CA VAL A 437 -12.53 -4.74 -8.83
C VAL A 437 -11.98 -5.35 -10.12
N PRO A 438 -11.61 -6.65 -10.10
CA PRO A 438 -11.01 -7.27 -11.27
C PRO A 438 -12.06 -7.47 -12.38
N VAL A 439 -11.67 -7.16 -13.62
CA VAL A 439 -12.43 -7.58 -14.81
C VAL A 439 -12.14 -9.05 -15.04
N LYS A 440 -13.13 -9.91 -14.80
CA LYS A 440 -12.96 -11.37 -14.85
C LYS A 440 -12.98 -11.89 -16.30
N CYS A 441 -13.93 -11.42 -17.08
CA CYS A 441 -14.11 -11.70 -18.51
C CYS A 441 -15.05 -10.64 -19.10
N THR A 442 -15.01 -10.45 -20.41
CA THR A 442 -15.93 -9.58 -21.17
C THR A 442 -16.96 -10.35 -21.98
N VAL A 443 -16.78 -11.66 -22.14
CA VAL A 443 -17.77 -12.53 -22.77
C VAL A 443 -18.97 -12.64 -21.85
N LYS A 444 -20.11 -12.09 -22.27
CA LYS A 444 -21.39 -12.34 -21.60
C LYS A 444 -21.71 -13.82 -21.79
N LEU A 445 -21.80 -14.57 -20.68
CA LEU A 445 -22.43 -15.89 -20.74
C LEU A 445 -23.86 -15.65 -21.26
N PRO A 446 -24.32 -16.39 -22.30
CA PRO A 446 -25.72 -16.35 -22.65
C PRO A 446 -26.52 -16.68 -21.39
N LEU A 447 -27.43 -15.79 -21.01
CA LEU A 447 -28.18 -15.86 -19.75
C LEU A 447 -29.09 -17.10 -19.66
N ASN A 448 -29.19 -17.91 -20.72
CA ASN A 448 -29.98 -19.12 -20.78
C ASN A 448 -29.18 -20.22 -21.49
N CYS A 449 -28.77 -21.23 -20.73
CA CYS A 449 -28.52 -22.59 -21.21
C CYS A 449 -29.08 -23.55 -20.16
#